data_AF-A0AAW0A8B1-F1
#
_entry.id   AF-A0AAW0A8B1-F1
#
_cell.length_a   1.000
_cell.length_b   1.000
_cell.length_c   1.000
_cell.angle_alpha   90.00
_cell.angle_beta   90.00
_cell.angle_gamma   90.00
#
_symmetry.space_group_name_H-M   'P 1'
#
loop_
_entity.id
_entity.type
_entity.pdbx_description
1 polymer ?
#
loop_
_entity_poly.entity_id
_entity_poly.type
_entity_poly.pdbx_seq_one_letter_code
_entity_poly.pdbx_strand_id
1 'polypeptide(L)'
;MPGRPKPSSHREKTDGTGSKEYEKESATIFCSLDECFNFKNLKTCTQCKTAVYCQDWKQHKAVCNHNSEVMNGISNETGIAIVVFLEPRPHVNKGARWRISLAGVYPFEEIYPVLEKLGALEEYRDKLLPMHNEARQKLRESSGGTSDYTGVITVASNIGRDALQGDYLPTFRFTPLDVHRDLIEKMPEKYFGVDWLEALRFEVEEDHPLKSVPL
;
A
#
# COMPACT_ATOMS: atom_id res chain seq x y z
N MET A 1 -4.62 60.70 44.27
CA MET A 1 -5.33 59.95 43.22
C MET A 1 -4.34 59.56 42.14
N PRO A 2 -3.97 58.27 42.00
CA PRO A 2 -3.02 57.84 40.97
C PRO A 2 -3.74 57.60 39.64
N GLY A 3 -3.17 58.16 38.56
CA GLY A 3 -3.72 58.15 37.21
C GLY A 3 -3.59 56.80 36.50
N ARG A 4 -4.57 56.48 35.65
CA ARG A 4 -4.58 55.27 34.80
C ARG A 4 -3.57 55.41 33.65
N PRO A 5 -2.80 54.37 33.31
CA PRO A 5 -1.99 54.35 32.10
C PRO A 5 -2.86 54.05 30.86
N LYS A 6 -2.53 54.69 29.73
CA LYS A 6 -3.12 54.45 28.42
C LYS A 6 -2.49 53.22 27.75
N PRO A 7 -3.26 52.43 26.96
CA PRO A 7 -2.72 51.28 26.25
C PRO A 7 -1.92 51.71 25.00
N SER A 8 -0.76 51.06 24.83
CA SER A 8 0.13 51.18 23.69
C SER A 8 -0.35 50.26 22.57
N SER A 9 -0.55 50.82 21.37
CA SER A 9 -0.93 50.07 20.16
C SER A 9 0.31 49.70 19.35
N HIS A 10 0.93 48.57 19.67
CA HIS A 10 1.90 47.94 18.77
C HIS A 10 1.15 47.10 17.73
N ARG A 11 1.23 47.54 16.48
CA ARG A 11 0.69 46.85 15.31
C ARG A 11 1.80 45.94 14.78
N GLU A 12 1.72 44.65 15.06
CA GLU A 12 2.60 43.64 14.44
C GLU A 12 2.34 43.58 12.94
N LYS A 13 3.40 43.74 12.15
CA LYS A 13 3.41 43.43 10.72
C LYS A 13 3.69 41.94 10.58
N THR A 14 2.71 41.19 10.10
CA THR A 14 2.91 39.80 9.70
C THR A 14 3.58 39.78 8.33
N ASP A 15 4.85 39.40 8.30
CA ASP A 15 5.62 39.17 7.09
C ASP A 15 5.07 38.01 6.27
N GLY A 16 5.15 38.19 4.95
CA GLY A 16 4.51 37.36 3.94
C GLY A 16 4.95 35.91 3.94
N THR A 17 3.95 35.04 3.85
CA THR A 17 4.06 33.62 3.52
C THR A 17 4.74 33.44 2.16
N GLY A 18 6.04 33.16 2.17
CA GLY A 18 6.73 32.53 1.05
C GLY A 18 6.22 31.12 0.89
N SER A 19 5.34 30.90 -0.09
CA SER A 19 4.96 29.58 -0.57
C SER A 19 6.20 28.89 -1.13
N LYS A 20 6.77 27.96 -0.38
CA LYS A 20 7.76 27.01 -0.89
C LYS A 20 7.03 26.09 -1.85
N GLU A 21 7.33 26.18 -3.15
CA GLU A 21 7.02 25.12 -4.11
C GLU A 21 7.72 23.86 -3.63
N TYR A 22 6.95 22.91 -3.09
CA TYR A 22 7.44 21.57 -2.85
C TYR A 22 7.53 20.88 -4.21
N GLU A 23 8.75 20.60 -4.66
CA GLU A 23 8.99 19.72 -5.78
C GLU A 23 8.32 18.38 -5.47
N LYS A 24 7.31 18.02 -6.27
CA LYS A 24 6.56 16.78 -6.16
C LYS A 24 7.54 15.64 -6.48
N GLU A 25 8.13 15.03 -5.45
CA GLU A 25 8.96 13.82 -5.61
C GLU A 25 8.08 12.72 -6.22
N SER A 26 8.21 12.52 -7.52
CA SER A 26 7.50 11.47 -8.25
C SER A 26 7.94 10.11 -7.73
N ALA A 27 6.98 9.27 -7.34
CA ALA A 27 7.22 7.90 -6.90
C ALA A 27 8.18 7.19 -7.87
N THR A 28 9.26 6.63 -7.32
CA THR A 28 10.23 5.87 -8.13
C THR A 28 9.61 4.51 -8.45
N ILE A 29 9.15 4.35 -9.70
CA ILE A 29 8.64 3.07 -10.21
C ILE A 29 9.83 2.20 -10.58
N PHE A 30 9.82 0.93 -10.18
CA PHE A 30 10.86 -0.05 -10.48
C PHE A 30 10.42 -0.99 -11.60
N CYS A 31 11.41 -1.52 -12.33
CA CYS A 31 11.16 -2.59 -13.27
C CYS A 31 10.72 -3.87 -12.54
N SER A 32 9.73 -4.58 -13.07
CA SER A 32 9.22 -5.86 -12.56
C SER A 32 10.12 -7.08 -12.84
N LEU A 33 11.31 -6.89 -13.43
CA LEU A 33 12.28 -7.96 -13.59
C LEU A 33 13.15 -8.05 -12.34
N ASP A 34 13.32 -9.27 -11.83
CA ASP A 34 14.27 -9.55 -10.75
C ASP A 34 15.64 -8.97 -11.14
N GLU A 35 16.23 -8.18 -10.23
CA GLU A 35 17.52 -7.51 -10.40
C GLU A 35 17.57 -6.35 -11.43
N CYS A 36 16.46 -5.93 -12.09
CA CYS A 36 16.45 -4.69 -12.90
C CYS A 36 16.23 -3.45 -12.02
N PHE A 37 17.30 -2.71 -11.74
CA PHE A 37 17.27 -1.42 -11.03
C PHE A 37 16.98 -0.21 -11.94
N ASN A 38 16.50 -0.43 -13.18
CA ASN A 38 16.15 0.69 -14.04
C ASN A 38 14.80 1.29 -13.60
N PHE A 39 14.78 2.61 -13.47
CA PHE A 39 13.61 3.42 -13.10
C PHE A 39 13.23 4.45 -14.18
N LYS A 40 13.88 4.39 -15.36
CA LYS A 40 13.64 5.29 -16.49
C LYS A 40 13.05 4.54 -17.69
N ASN A 41 12.15 5.21 -18.42
CA ASN A 41 11.53 4.72 -19.66
C ASN A 41 10.78 3.40 -19.51
N LEU A 42 10.14 3.18 -18.36
CA LEU A 42 9.41 1.96 -18.12
C LEU A 42 8.10 1.94 -18.92
N LYS A 43 7.70 0.75 -19.38
CA LYS A 43 6.43 0.54 -20.09
C LYS A 43 5.54 -0.39 -19.27
N THR A 44 4.27 -0.01 -19.14
CA THR A 44 3.25 -0.87 -18.53
C THR A 44 2.84 -1.97 -19.51
N CYS A 45 2.73 -3.20 -19.03
CA CYS A 45 2.23 -4.32 -19.82
C CYS A 45 0.78 -4.07 -20.24
N THR A 46 0.48 -4.14 -21.54
CA THR A 46 -0.90 -3.98 -22.02
C THR A 46 -1.80 -5.18 -21.73
N GLN A 47 -1.21 -6.35 -21.47
CA GLN A 47 -1.95 -7.60 -21.24
C GLN A 47 -2.29 -7.80 -19.76
N CYS A 48 -1.31 -7.80 -18.86
CA CYS A 48 -1.57 -7.96 -17.42
C CYS A 48 -1.85 -6.64 -16.68
N LYS A 49 -1.46 -5.49 -17.25
CA LYS A 49 -1.60 -4.14 -16.66
C LYS A 49 -0.93 -3.92 -15.31
N THR A 50 -0.28 -4.93 -14.73
CA THR A 50 0.33 -4.90 -13.40
C THR A 50 1.85 -4.78 -13.43
N ALA A 51 2.50 -5.17 -14.53
CA ALA A 51 3.96 -5.11 -14.64
C ALA A 51 4.42 -3.87 -15.39
N VAL A 52 5.53 -3.30 -14.92
CA VAL A 52 6.18 -2.13 -15.49
C VAL A 52 7.63 -2.53 -15.78
N TYR A 53 8.07 -2.47 -17.05
CA TYR A 53 9.36 -3.07 -17.44
C TYR A 53 10.27 -2.13 -18.22
N CYS A 54 11.57 -2.31 -17.97
CA CYS A 54 12.67 -1.52 -18.50
C CYS A 54 13.01 -1.85 -19.97
N GLN A 55 12.95 -3.14 -20.35
CA GLN A 55 13.01 -3.69 -21.70
C GLN A 55 12.81 -5.21 -21.64
N ASP A 56 12.48 -5.81 -22.79
CA ASP A 56 12.38 -7.25 -23.10
C ASP A 56 11.11 -8.02 -22.64
N TRP A 57 10.15 -8.11 -23.57
CA TRP A 57 8.95 -8.96 -23.47
C TRP A 57 9.29 -10.43 -23.19
N LYS A 58 10.44 -10.94 -23.63
CA LYS A 58 10.75 -12.37 -23.51
C LYS A 58 10.84 -12.85 -22.06
N GLN A 59 11.43 -12.02 -21.18
CA GLN A 59 11.53 -12.35 -19.76
C GLN A 59 10.20 -12.11 -19.04
N HIS A 60 9.47 -11.06 -19.40
CA HIS A 60 8.15 -10.79 -18.83
C HIS A 60 7.08 -11.80 -19.25
N LYS A 61 7.15 -12.39 -20.45
CA LYS A 61 6.09 -13.23 -21.02
C LYS A 61 5.63 -14.36 -20.10
N ALA A 62 6.56 -15.03 -19.41
CA ALA A 62 6.24 -16.11 -18.48
C ALA A 62 5.43 -15.57 -17.27
N VAL A 63 5.90 -14.48 -16.67
CA VAL A 63 5.24 -13.79 -15.54
C VAL A 63 3.91 -13.16 -15.97
N CYS A 64 3.83 -12.61 -17.19
CA CYS A 64 2.62 -12.01 -17.74
C CYS A 64 1.51 -13.02 -17.92
N ASN A 65 1.83 -14.20 -18.47
CA ASN A 65 0.87 -15.27 -18.66
C ASN A 65 0.40 -15.80 -17.30
N HIS A 66 1.33 -16.02 -16.36
CA HIS A 66 0.99 -16.43 -15.00
C HIS A 66 0.07 -15.41 -14.32
N ASN A 67 0.41 -14.12 -14.34
CA ASN A 67 -0.43 -13.06 -13.77
C ASN A 67 -1.79 -12.97 -14.48
N SER A 68 -1.84 -13.17 -15.80
CA SER A 68 -3.11 -13.18 -16.53
C SER A 68 -3.96 -14.41 -16.20
N GLU A 69 -3.36 -15.57 -15.96
CA GLU A 69 -4.06 -16.79 -15.55
C GLU A 69 -4.53 -16.71 -14.10
N VAL A 70 -3.71 -16.15 -13.19
CA VAL A 70 -4.12 -15.83 -11.81
C VAL A 70 -5.27 -14.84 -11.82
N MET A 71 -5.22 -13.81 -12.67
CA MET A 71 -6.30 -12.80 -12.79
C MET A 71 -7.54 -13.30 -13.54
N ASN A 72 -7.41 -14.31 -14.42
CA ASN A 72 -8.55 -14.92 -15.13
C ASN A 72 -9.11 -16.15 -14.38
N GLY A 73 -8.34 -16.70 -13.44
CA GLY A 73 -8.68 -17.85 -12.62
C GLY A 73 -8.92 -17.50 -11.15
N ILE A 74 -9.22 -16.22 -10.83
CA ILE A 74 -9.43 -15.71 -9.46
C ILE A 74 -10.65 -16.40 -8.81
N SER A 75 -10.49 -17.64 -8.38
CA SER A 75 -10.89 -17.94 -7.02
C SER A 75 -9.72 -17.51 -6.15
N ASN A 76 -9.97 -16.70 -5.11
CA ASN A 76 -8.99 -16.43 -4.05
C ASN A 76 -8.67 -17.71 -3.23
N GLU A 77 -8.81 -18.90 -3.82
CA GLU A 77 -8.40 -20.19 -3.26
C GLU A 77 -6.89 -20.35 -3.29
N THR A 78 -6.23 -19.66 -4.22
CA THR A 78 -4.78 -19.77 -4.46
C THR A 78 -3.92 -19.00 -3.46
N GLY A 79 -4.51 -18.35 -2.44
CA GLY A 79 -3.74 -17.71 -1.37
C GLY A 79 -2.98 -16.46 -1.81
N ILE A 80 -3.62 -15.60 -2.60
CA ILE A 80 -3.09 -14.28 -2.94
C ILE A 80 -3.48 -13.23 -1.89
N ALA A 81 -2.61 -12.25 -1.67
CA ALA A 81 -2.87 -11.12 -0.80
C ALA A 81 -2.33 -9.81 -1.37
N ILE A 82 -2.98 -8.71 -1.00
CA ILE A 82 -2.41 -7.38 -1.14
C ILE A 82 -1.38 -7.22 -0.03
N VAL A 83 -0.14 -6.92 -0.38
CA VAL A 83 0.93 -6.68 0.60
C VAL A 83 1.28 -5.20 0.57
N VAL A 84 1.41 -4.60 1.76
CA VAL A 84 1.78 -3.19 1.94
C VAL A 84 2.94 -3.13 2.92
N PHE A 85 4.12 -2.74 2.43
CA PHE A 85 5.30 -2.46 3.24
C PHE A 85 5.35 -0.98 3.61
N LEU A 86 5.53 -0.74 4.90
CA LEU A 86 5.59 0.57 5.51
C LEU A 86 6.98 0.79 6.11
N GLU A 87 7.56 1.94 5.78
CA GLU A 87 8.81 2.43 6.37
C GLU A 87 8.57 3.74 7.12
N PRO A 88 9.38 4.05 8.15
CA PRO A 88 9.35 5.33 8.81
C PRO A 88 9.55 6.50 7.84
N ARG A 89 8.87 7.61 8.10
CA ARG A 89 9.12 8.92 7.51
C ARG A 89 9.04 10.02 8.56
N PRO A 90 9.71 11.17 8.35
CA PRO A 90 9.54 12.34 9.20
C PRO A 90 8.09 12.85 9.12
N HIS A 91 7.43 12.95 10.27
CA HIS A 91 6.08 13.51 10.34
C HIS A 91 5.81 14.12 11.72
N VAL A 92 5.04 15.22 11.75
CA VAL A 92 4.65 15.92 12.99
C VAL A 92 3.75 15.05 13.86
N ASN A 93 2.81 14.34 13.24
CA ASN A 93 1.93 13.39 13.91
C ASN A 93 2.62 12.03 14.04
N LYS A 94 2.80 11.53 15.27
CA LYS A 94 3.44 10.21 15.52
C LYS A 94 2.75 9.05 14.81
N GLY A 95 1.42 9.11 14.65
CA GLY A 95 0.63 8.07 13.99
C GLY A 95 0.78 8.00 12.46
N ALA A 96 1.22 9.09 11.82
CA ALA A 96 1.37 9.19 10.37
C ALA A 96 2.85 9.11 9.92
N ARG A 97 3.72 8.54 10.76
CA ARG A 97 5.16 8.39 10.50
C ARG A 97 5.49 7.27 9.53
N TRP A 98 4.57 6.86 8.67
CA TRP A 98 4.77 5.76 7.74
C TRP A 98 4.58 6.24 6.31
N ARG A 99 5.36 5.68 5.40
CA ARG A 99 5.20 5.79 3.94
C ARG A 99 5.13 4.40 3.33
N ILE A 100 4.56 4.29 2.15
CA ILE A 100 4.48 3.00 1.45
C ILE A 100 5.77 2.82 0.65
N SER A 101 6.66 1.95 1.12
CA SER A 101 7.88 1.62 0.39
C SER A 101 7.58 0.68 -0.78
N LEU A 102 6.71 -0.29 -0.56
CA LEU A 102 6.27 -1.26 -1.56
C LEU A 102 4.81 -1.65 -1.30
N ALA A 103 4.01 -1.75 -2.35
CA ALA A 103 2.73 -2.44 -2.25
C ALA A 103 2.37 -3.10 -3.59
N GLY A 104 1.68 -4.22 -3.52
CA GLY A 104 1.33 -5.04 -4.68
C GLY A 104 0.50 -6.25 -4.29
N VAL A 105 0.12 -7.05 -5.28
CA VAL A 105 -0.61 -8.32 -5.09
C VAL A 105 0.39 -9.45 -5.26
N TYR A 106 0.48 -10.34 -4.27
CA TYR A 106 1.45 -11.42 -4.24
C TYR A 106 0.80 -12.73 -3.79
N PRO A 107 1.18 -13.88 -4.38
CA PRO A 107 0.96 -15.19 -3.78
C PRO A 107 1.66 -15.29 -2.41
N PHE A 108 1.08 -16.01 -1.44
CA PHE A 108 1.69 -16.22 -0.12
C PHE A 108 3.09 -16.83 -0.22
N GLU A 109 3.33 -17.69 -1.21
CA GLU A 109 4.63 -18.31 -1.47
C GLU A 109 5.72 -17.28 -1.76
N GLU A 110 5.39 -16.20 -2.45
CA GLU A 110 6.33 -15.10 -2.76
C GLU A 110 6.55 -14.17 -1.57
N ILE A 111 5.65 -14.20 -0.58
CA ILE A 111 5.74 -13.37 0.62
C ILE A 111 6.73 -13.97 1.62
N TYR A 112 6.83 -15.31 1.71
CA TYR A 112 7.68 -15.97 2.70
C TYR A 112 9.16 -15.55 2.66
N PRO A 113 9.83 -15.43 1.50
CA PRO A 113 11.21 -14.94 1.44
C PRO A 113 11.36 -13.51 1.99
N VAL A 114 10.34 -12.67 1.84
CA VAL A 114 10.37 -11.31 2.39
C VAL A 114 10.21 -11.34 3.91
N LEU A 115 9.31 -12.17 4.43
CA LEU A 115 9.17 -12.40 5.88
C LEU A 115 10.44 -12.96 6.49
N GLU A 116 11.17 -13.82 5.77
CA GLU A 116 12.44 -14.39 6.22
C GLU A 116 13.49 -13.31 6.42
N LYS A 117 13.67 -12.44 5.41
CA LYS A 117 14.61 -11.32 5.45
C LYS A 117 14.29 -10.33 6.57
N LEU A 118 13.02 -10.23 6.96
CA LEU A 118 12.56 -9.38 8.06
C LEU A 118 12.59 -10.08 9.43
N GLY A 119 13.05 -11.33 9.51
CA GLY A 119 13.12 -12.09 10.76
C GLY A 119 11.75 -12.48 11.31
N ALA A 120 10.73 -12.56 10.45
CA ALA A 120 9.34 -12.78 10.83
C ALA A 120 8.78 -14.12 10.35
N LEU A 121 9.51 -14.85 9.52
CA LEU A 121 8.98 -16.05 8.86
C LEU A 121 8.51 -17.11 9.87
N GLU A 122 9.26 -17.37 10.93
CA GLU A 122 8.91 -18.41 11.92
C GLU A 122 7.54 -18.17 12.56
N GLU A 123 7.15 -16.91 12.74
CA GLU A 123 5.87 -16.57 13.35
C GLU A 123 4.69 -16.84 12.40
N TYR A 124 4.90 -16.69 11.08
CA TYR A 124 3.83 -16.58 10.09
C TYR A 124 3.79 -17.69 9.03
N ARG A 125 4.88 -18.45 8.83
CA ARG A 125 5.01 -19.47 7.77
C ARG A 125 3.83 -20.43 7.73
N ASP A 126 3.47 -20.99 8.87
CA ASP A 126 2.42 -22.00 8.97
C ASP A 126 1.06 -21.41 9.37
N LYS A 127 0.94 -20.08 9.46
CA LYS A 127 -0.27 -19.40 9.93
C LYS A 127 -1.00 -18.61 8.85
N LEU A 128 -0.31 -18.03 7.87
CA LEU A 128 -0.93 -17.13 6.90
C LEU A 128 -2.05 -17.80 6.10
N LEU A 129 -1.77 -18.96 5.52
CA LEU A 129 -2.77 -19.69 4.74
C LEU A 129 -3.94 -20.20 5.61
N PRO A 130 -3.72 -20.78 6.80
CA PRO A 130 -4.82 -21.09 7.72
C PRO A 130 -5.66 -19.88 8.13
N MET A 131 -5.02 -18.75 8.51
CA MET A 131 -5.72 -17.52 8.87
C MET A 131 -6.57 -16.98 7.72
N HIS A 132 -6.03 -17.02 6.50
CA HIS A 132 -6.75 -16.68 5.28
C HIS A 132 -7.98 -17.56 5.09
N ASN A 133 -7.81 -18.89 5.15
CA ASN A 133 -8.90 -19.84 4.93
C ASN A 133 -9.99 -19.72 5.99
N GLU A 134 -9.62 -19.54 7.26
CA GLU A 134 -10.56 -19.31 8.36
C GLU A 134 -11.35 -18.01 8.16
N ALA A 135 -10.68 -16.90 7.84
CA ALA A 135 -11.34 -15.62 7.62
C ALA A 135 -12.27 -15.66 6.40
N ARG A 136 -11.85 -16.32 5.32
CA ARG A 136 -12.66 -16.54 4.12
C ARG A 136 -13.89 -17.41 4.40
N GLN A 137 -13.73 -18.48 5.16
CA GLN A 137 -14.85 -19.36 5.54
C GLN A 137 -15.88 -18.57 6.36
N LYS A 138 -15.45 -17.86 7.40
CA LYS A 138 -16.33 -17.02 8.23
C LYS A 138 -17.09 -15.99 7.39
N LEU A 139 -16.41 -15.34 6.45
CA LEU A 139 -17.02 -14.35 5.58
C LEU A 139 -18.11 -15.00 4.71
N ARG A 140 -17.80 -16.11 4.03
CA ARG A 140 -18.75 -16.85 3.19
C ARG A 140 -19.97 -17.33 3.96
N GLU A 141 -19.78 -17.84 5.19
CA GLU A 141 -20.86 -18.26 6.07
C GLU A 141 -21.76 -17.07 6.42
N SER A 142 -21.17 -15.92 6.80
CA SER A 142 -21.92 -14.73 7.19
C SER A 142 -22.64 -14.04 6.01
N SER A 143 -22.08 -14.11 4.81
CA SER A 143 -22.60 -13.45 3.60
C SER A 143 -23.52 -14.36 2.76
N GLY A 144 -23.74 -15.60 3.17
CA GLY A 144 -24.42 -16.61 2.34
C GLY A 144 -23.73 -16.85 0.98
N GLY A 145 -22.40 -16.68 0.92
CA GLY A 145 -21.59 -16.85 -0.30
C GLY A 145 -21.61 -15.69 -1.30
N THR A 146 -22.27 -14.57 -1.00
CA THR A 146 -22.30 -13.37 -1.88
C THR A 146 -21.00 -12.55 -1.86
N SER A 147 -20.23 -12.67 -0.77
CA SER A 147 -18.90 -12.09 -0.62
C SER A 147 -17.81 -13.12 -0.84
N ASP A 148 -16.68 -12.68 -1.40
CA ASP A 148 -15.41 -13.39 -1.34
C ASP A 148 -14.39 -12.56 -0.56
N TYR A 149 -13.21 -13.14 -0.39
CA TYR A 149 -12.23 -12.69 0.58
C TYR A 149 -10.91 -12.33 -0.08
N THR A 150 -10.30 -11.19 0.25
CA THR A 150 -8.89 -10.91 -0.03
C THR A 150 -8.15 -10.59 1.27
N GLY A 151 -6.96 -11.15 1.45
CA GLY A 151 -6.10 -10.78 2.57
C GLY A 151 -5.31 -9.51 2.25
N VAL A 152 -5.23 -8.59 3.20
CA VAL A 152 -4.26 -7.49 3.19
C VAL A 152 -3.21 -7.75 4.25
N ILE A 153 -1.95 -7.92 3.84
CA ILE A 153 -0.81 -8.05 4.73
C ILE A 153 -0.11 -6.70 4.81
N THR A 154 -0.13 -6.09 5.99
CA THR A 154 0.64 -4.88 6.27
C THR A 154 1.89 -5.24 7.04
N VAL A 155 3.04 -4.81 6.55
CA VAL A 155 4.35 -5.02 7.16
C VAL A 155 4.96 -3.67 7.47
N ALA A 156 5.08 -3.32 8.74
CA ALA A 156 5.76 -2.11 9.17
C ALA A 156 7.14 -2.46 9.71
N SER A 157 8.21 -1.99 9.06
CA SER A 157 9.59 -2.30 9.46
C SER A 157 10.36 -1.01 9.73
N ASN A 158 11.18 -0.99 10.78
CA ASN A 158 12.03 0.17 11.11
C ASN A 158 13.33 0.16 10.30
N ILE A 159 13.20 0.19 8.98
CA ILE A 159 14.31 0.20 8.03
C ILE A 159 14.25 1.44 7.15
N GLY A 160 15.32 1.72 6.42
CA GLY A 160 15.39 2.83 5.48
C GLY A 160 16.03 4.10 6.06
N ARG A 161 16.00 5.18 5.28
CA ARG A 161 16.71 6.44 5.55
C ARG A 161 16.30 7.11 6.86
N ASP A 162 15.03 6.99 7.21
CA ASP A 162 14.41 7.68 8.35
C ASP A 162 14.11 6.74 9.52
N ALA A 163 14.82 5.60 9.59
CA ALA A 163 14.69 4.64 10.68
C ALA A 163 14.83 5.31 12.05
N LEU A 164 13.92 4.95 12.96
CA LEU A 164 13.90 5.43 14.33
C LEU A 164 15.07 4.85 15.12
N GLN A 165 15.59 5.62 16.09
CA GLN A 165 16.63 5.14 16.99
C GLN A 165 16.11 4.02 17.89
N GLY A 166 16.70 2.83 17.79
CA GLY A 166 16.39 1.67 18.62
C GLY A 166 16.20 0.38 17.80
N ASP A 167 16.20 -0.75 18.51
CA ASP A 167 16.00 -2.07 17.92
C ASP A 167 14.50 -2.38 17.87
N TYR A 168 13.84 -1.90 16.82
CA TYR A 168 12.42 -2.17 16.58
C TYR A 168 12.25 -3.37 15.66
N LEU A 169 11.52 -4.39 16.14
CA LEU A 169 11.14 -5.52 15.32
C LEU A 169 10.04 -5.13 14.33
N PRO A 170 10.04 -5.70 13.10
CA PRO A 170 8.96 -5.49 12.16
C PRO A 170 7.62 -5.98 12.73
N THR A 171 6.56 -5.22 12.49
CA THR A 171 5.19 -5.56 12.88
C THR A 171 4.41 -6.04 11.68
N PHE A 172 3.68 -7.14 11.84
CA PHE A 172 2.87 -7.74 10.81
C PHE A 172 1.40 -7.66 11.21
N ARG A 173 0.55 -7.32 10.24
CA ARG A 173 -0.89 -7.31 10.42
C ARG A 173 -1.56 -7.94 9.22
N PHE A 174 -2.32 -8.99 9.48
CA PHE A 174 -3.23 -9.58 8.51
C PHE A 174 -4.62 -8.95 8.69
N THR A 175 -5.11 -8.27 7.66
CA THR A 175 -6.41 -7.61 7.66
C THR A 175 -7.31 -8.25 6.60
N PRO A 176 -8.46 -8.80 6.98
CA PRO A 176 -9.42 -9.33 6.02
C PRO A 176 -10.08 -8.20 5.25
N LEU A 177 -10.19 -8.34 3.92
CA LEU A 177 -10.94 -7.44 3.07
C LEU A 177 -12.10 -8.20 2.42
N ASP A 178 -13.32 -7.71 2.68
CA ASP A 178 -14.54 -8.21 2.05
C ASP A 178 -14.61 -7.70 0.61
N VAL A 179 -14.86 -8.64 -0.31
CA VAL A 179 -15.01 -8.38 -1.73
C VAL A 179 -16.39 -8.86 -2.17
N HIS A 180 -17.33 -7.92 -2.29
CA HIS A 180 -18.66 -8.22 -2.80
C HIS A 180 -18.63 -8.40 -4.32
N ARG A 181 -19.02 -9.59 -4.78
CA ARG A 181 -18.99 -9.93 -6.21
C ARG A 181 -19.88 -9.02 -7.04
N ASP A 182 -21.05 -8.67 -6.52
CA ASP A 182 -22.01 -7.83 -7.22
C ASP A 182 -21.52 -6.38 -7.36
N LEU A 183 -20.70 -5.88 -6.41
CA LEU A 183 -20.05 -4.57 -6.54
C LEU A 183 -19.00 -4.56 -7.65
N ILE A 184 -18.23 -5.65 -7.80
CA ILE A 184 -17.26 -5.79 -8.89
C ILE A 184 -17.98 -5.80 -10.24
N GLU A 185 -19.01 -6.63 -10.38
CA GLU A 185 -19.78 -6.75 -11.64
C GLU A 185 -20.45 -5.43 -12.05
N LYS A 186 -20.87 -4.62 -11.06
CA LYS A 186 -21.49 -3.31 -11.28
C LYS A 186 -20.48 -2.16 -11.35
N MET A 187 -19.18 -2.42 -11.18
CA MET A 187 -18.18 -1.36 -11.08
C MET A 187 -18.04 -0.64 -12.43
N PRO A 188 -18.27 0.70 -12.48
CA PRO A 188 -18.16 1.44 -13.74
C PRO A 188 -16.77 1.33 -14.37
N GLU A 189 -16.70 1.27 -15.71
CA GLU A 189 -15.43 1.08 -16.42
C GLU A 189 -14.35 2.12 -16.09
N LYS A 190 -14.75 3.34 -15.73
CA LYS A 190 -13.85 4.41 -15.32
C LYS A 190 -12.99 4.08 -14.08
N TYR A 191 -13.38 3.08 -13.29
CA TYR A 191 -12.59 2.59 -12.16
C TYR A 191 -11.61 1.49 -12.56
N PHE A 192 -11.78 0.86 -13.73
CA PHE A 192 -10.78 -0.04 -14.29
C PHE A 192 -9.61 0.79 -14.84
N GLY A 193 -8.41 0.52 -14.31
CA GLY A 193 -7.21 1.28 -14.66
C GLY A 193 -6.96 2.50 -13.79
N VAL A 194 -7.74 2.71 -12.73
CA VAL A 194 -7.30 3.56 -11.61
C VAL A 194 -6.07 2.91 -11.00
N ASP A 195 -4.98 3.66 -10.93
CA ASP A 195 -3.78 3.24 -10.22
C ASP A 195 -4.08 3.28 -8.71
N TRP A 196 -4.65 2.20 -8.20
CA TRP A 196 -5.02 2.05 -6.80
C TRP A 196 -3.81 2.20 -5.89
N LEU A 197 -2.61 1.86 -6.38
CA LEU A 197 -1.37 1.99 -5.64
C LEU A 197 -0.98 3.46 -5.52
N GLU A 198 -1.08 4.24 -6.59
CA GLU A 198 -0.88 5.69 -6.55
C GLU A 198 -1.90 6.36 -5.63
N ALA A 199 -3.17 5.97 -5.71
CA ALA A 199 -4.21 6.49 -4.81
C ALA A 199 -3.92 6.13 -3.34
N LEU A 200 -3.56 4.88 -3.05
CA LEU A 200 -3.22 4.45 -1.70
C LEU A 200 -1.99 5.19 -1.14
N ARG A 201 -0.96 5.39 -1.97
CA ARG A 201 0.22 6.19 -1.62
C ARG A 201 -0.17 7.62 -1.29
N PHE A 202 -0.96 8.26 -2.13
CA PHE A 202 -1.44 9.62 -1.91
C PHE A 202 -2.17 9.74 -0.57
N GLU A 203 -3.12 8.87 -0.28
CA GLU A 203 -3.89 8.92 0.98
C GLU A 203 -3.00 8.72 2.22
N VAL A 204 -2.06 7.77 2.18
CA VAL A 204 -1.17 7.47 3.31
C VAL A 204 -0.10 8.55 3.52
N GLU A 205 0.49 9.04 2.44
CA GLU A 205 1.63 9.96 2.50
C GLU A 205 1.20 11.41 2.73
N GLU A 206 0.04 11.82 2.20
CA GLU A 206 -0.48 13.18 2.38
C GLU A 206 -1.35 13.33 3.65
N ASP A 207 -1.51 12.27 4.46
CA ASP A 207 -2.37 12.28 5.66
C ASP A 207 -3.80 12.76 5.33
N HIS A 208 -4.28 12.39 4.14
CA HIS A 208 -5.64 12.59 3.69
C HIS A 208 -6.40 11.30 3.96
N PRO A 209 -7.08 11.14 5.10
CA PRO A 209 -7.95 10.00 5.28
C PRO A 209 -9.15 10.16 4.34
N LEU A 210 -9.43 9.13 3.52
CA LEU A 210 -10.72 9.00 2.86
C LEU A 210 -11.82 9.29 3.88
N LYS A 211 -12.66 10.28 3.59
CA LYS A 211 -13.90 10.49 4.36
C LYS A 211 -14.63 9.16 4.32
N SER A 212 -14.85 8.55 5.48
CA SER A 212 -15.54 7.27 5.61
C SER A 212 -16.76 7.27 4.70
N VAL A 213 -16.77 6.43 3.67
CA VAL A 213 -17.98 6.22 2.88
C VAL A 213 -18.96 5.56 3.84
N PRO A 214 -20.13 6.15 4.10
CA PRO A 214 -21.14 5.46 4.88
C PRO A 214 -21.50 4.18 4.12
N LEU A 215 -21.17 3.04 4.73
CA LEU A 215 -21.58 1.71 4.28
C LEU A 215 -23.10 1.55 4.42
#